data_AF-A0A2K3PN27-F1
#
_entry.id   AF-A0A2K3PN27-F1
#
_cell.length_a   1.000
_cell.length_b   1.000
_cell.length_c   1.000
_cell.angle_alpha   90.00
_cell.angle_beta   90.00
_cell.angle_gamma   90.00
#
_symmetry.space_group_name_H-M   'P 1'
#
loop_
_entity.id
_entity.type
_entity.pdbx_description
1 polymer ?
#
loop_
_entity_poly.entity_id
_entity_poly.type
_entity_poly.pdbx_seq_one_letter_code
_entity_poly.pdbx_strand_id
1 'polypeptide(L)'
;MLNGRKGKGRQKIEMKKMSNESNLQVTFSKRRSGLFKKVSEFCTLCGVDVPSLYSHLVRSSMQFIEAHCNTTLSDLNAQLTQMNNTLDNEKKRGDELSLLRKATRLSFGGLVQLMG
;
A
#
# COMPACT_ATOMS: atom_id res chain seq x y z
N MET A 1 -15.57 -11.88 -34.25
CA MET A 1 -16.01 -12.56 -33.02
C MET A 1 -14.79 -12.72 -32.13
N LEU A 2 -14.79 -12.16 -30.92
CA LEU A 2 -13.63 -12.25 -30.01
C LEU A 2 -13.50 -13.70 -29.52
N ASN A 3 -12.42 -14.36 -29.89
CA ASN A 3 -12.09 -15.71 -29.42
C ASN A 3 -12.03 -15.71 -27.88
N GLY A 4 -13.03 -16.34 -27.26
CA GLY A 4 -13.08 -16.52 -25.81
C GLY A 4 -11.92 -17.42 -25.37
N ARG A 5 -10.86 -16.82 -24.82
CA ARG A 5 -9.75 -17.58 -24.23
C ARG A 5 -10.29 -18.41 -23.07
N LYS A 6 -10.41 -19.73 -23.28
CA LYS A 6 -10.79 -20.66 -22.21
C LYS A 6 -9.67 -20.70 -21.17
N GLY A 7 -9.98 -20.26 -19.95
CA GLY A 7 -9.06 -20.36 -18.81
C GLY A 7 -8.89 -21.81 -18.36
N LYS A 8 -7.86 -22.07 -17.55
CA LYS A 8 -7.57 -23.41 -16.99
C LYS A 8 -8.67 -23.95 -16.03
N GLY A 9 -9.78 -23.24 -15.83
CA GLY A 9 -10.82 -23.62 -14.88
C GLY A 9 -10.37 -23.54 -13.41
N ARG A 10 -11.14 -24.16 -12.51
CA ARG A 10 -10.81 -24.21 -11.08
C ARG A 10 -9.63 -25.16 -10.84
N GLN A 11 -8.54 -24.63 -10.32
CA GLN A 11 -7.35 -25.40 -9.97
C GLN A 11 -7.31 -25.65 -8.46
N LYS A 12 -6.83 -26.83 -8.05
CA LYS A 12 -6.57 -27.12 -6.64
C LYS A 12 -5.34 -26.35 -6.19
N ILE A 13 -5.41 -25.72 -5.02
CA ILE A 13 -4.29 -24.99 -4.40
C ILE A 13 -4.09 -25.50 -2.98
N GLU A 14 -2.86 -25.42 -2.49
CA GLU A 14 -2.54 -25.74 -1.10
C GLU A 14 -3.17 -24.74 -0.13
N MET A 15 -3.51 -25.20 1.08
CA MET A 15 -4.05 -24.36 2.15
C MET A 15 -2.91 -23.71 2.94
N LYS A 16 -2.18 -22.82 2.27
CA LYS A 16 -1.13 -21.96 2.84
C LYS A 16 -1.26 -20.54 2.31
N LYS A 17 -0.58 -19.57 2.94
CA LYS A 17 -0.54 -18.18 2.43
C LYS A 17 0.03 -18.17 1.01
N MET A 18 -0.67 -17.52 0.08
CA MET A 18 -0.20 -17.37 -1.30
C MET A 18 0.87 -16.27 -1.38
N SER A 19 1.90 -16.49 -2.19
CA SER A 19 2.99 -15.53 -2.39
C SER A 19 2.62 -14.38 -3.33
N ASN A 20 1.75 -14.65 -4.32
CA ASN A 20 1.31 -13.63 -5.26
C ASN A 20 0.16 -12.80 -4.66
N GLU A 21 0.42 -11.51 -4.42
CA GLU A 21 -0.51 -10.60 -3.76
C GLU A 21 -1.82 -10.39 -4.54
N SER A 22 -1.76 -10.22 -5.86
CA SER A 22 -2.97 -10.07 -6.69
C SER A 22 -3.87 -11.30 -6.62
N ASN A 23 -3.28 -12.50 -6.68
CA ASN A 23 -4.02 -13.75 -6.52
C ASN A 23 -4.57 -13.91 -5.10
N LEU A 24 -3.83 -13.45 -4.08
CA LEU A 24 -4.26 -13.41 -2.69
C LEU A 24 -5.52 -12.57 -2.53
N GLN A 25 -5.51 -11.33 -3.03
CA GLN A 25 -6.64 -10.40 -2.96
C GLN A 25 -7.89 -10.93 -3.68
N VAL A 26 -7.72 -11.45 -4.89
CA VAL A 26 -8.83 -12.02 -5.68
C VAL A 26 -9.40 -13.27 -4.99
N THR A 27 -8.54 -14.14 -4.47
CA THR A 27 -8.98 -15.36 -3.77
C THR A 27 -9.66 -15.04 -2.45
N PHE A 28 -9.13 -14.10 -1.67
CA PHE A 28 -9.77 -13.61 -0.45
C PHE A 28 -11.16 -13.09 -0.74
N SER A 29 -11.31 -12.20 -1.73
CA SER A 29 -12.59 -11.62 -2.13
C SER A 29 -13.62 -12.70 -2.51
N LYS A 30 -13.20 -13.67 -3.34
CA LYS A 30 -14.06 -14.80 -3.76
C LYS A 30 -14.45 -15.72 -2.61
N ARG A 31 -13.49 -16.10 -1.76
CA ARG A 31 -13.75 -16.97 -0.59
C ARG A 31 -14.65 -16.30 0.43
N ARG A 32 -14.42 -15.01 0.71
CA ARG A 32 -15.26 -14.20 1.59
C ARG A 32 -16.70 -14.20 1.11
N SER A 33 -16.93 -13.84 -0.15
CA SER A 33 -18.28 -13.85 -0.75
C SER A 33 -18.95 -15.23 -0.68
N GLY A 34 -18.21 -16.30 -1.03
CA GLY A 34 -18.72 -17.67 -0.96
C GLY A 34 -19.08 -18.10 0.47
N LEU A 35 -18.27 -17.71 1.47
CA LEU A 35 -18.52 -18.00 2.87
C LEU A 35 -19.78 -17.29 3.38
N PHE A 36 -19.93 -16.00 3.10
CA PHE A 36 -21.13 -15.24 3.49
C PHE A 36 -22.40 -15.82 2.85
N LYS A 37 -22.33 -16.22 1.58
CA LYS A 37 -23.45 -16.89 0.92
C LYS A 37 -23.84 -18.19 1.64
N LYS A 38 -22.86 -19.01 2.02
CA LYS A 38 -23.11 -20.26 2.75
C LYS A 38 -23.70 -20.04 4.14
N VAL A 39 -23.24 -19.01 4.85
CA VAL A 39 -23.78 -18.63 6.16
C VAL A 39 -25.22 -18.13 6.03
N SER A 40 -25.51 -17.32 5.02
CA SER A 40 -26.87 -16.85 4.74
C SER A 40 -27.82 -18.00 4.39
N GLU A 41 -27.38 -18.94 3.54
CA GLU A 41 -28.12 -20.18 3.24
C GLU A 41 -28.38 -20.98 4.52
N PHE A 42 -27.37 -21.16 5.37
CA PHE A 42 -27.47 -21.89 6.64
C PHE A 42 -28.46 -21.25 7.62
N CYS A 43 -28.38 -19.94 7.84
CA CYS A 43 -29.33 -19.22 8.69
C CYS A 43 -30.77 -19.35 8.19
N THR A 44 -30.96 -19.28 6.86
CA THR A 44 -32.28 -19.45 6.22
C THR A 44 -32.83 -20.86 6.44
N LEU A 45 -32.00 -21.89 6.29
CA LEU A 45 -32.41 -23.29 6.44
C LEU A 45 -32.70 -23.67 7.89
N CYS A 46 -31.95 -23.13 8.84
CA CYS A 46 -32.05 -23.51 10.25
C CYS A 46 -32.93 -22.56 11.08
N GLY A 47 -33.48 -21.49 10.49
CA GLY A 47 -34.28 -20.50 11.21
C GLY A 47 -33.53 -19.79 12.35
N VAL A 48 -32.19 -19.72 12.25
CA VAL A 48 -31.33 -19.10 13.26
C VAL A 48 -31.15 -17.63 12.94
N ASP A 49 -31.43 -16.77 13.93
CA ASP A 49 -31.26 -15.32 13.78
C ASP A 49 -29.78 -14.96 13.46
N VAL A 50 -29.64 -14.34 12.29
CA VAL A 50 -28.40 -13.88 11.64
C VAL A 50 -27.46 -12.99 12.49
N PRO A 51 -27.91 -12.14 13.46
CA PRO A 51 -27.07 -11.06 14.01
C PRO A 51 -25.76 -11.52 14.68
N SER A 52 -25.78 -12.61 15.45
CA SER A 52 -24.60 -13.05 16.21
C SER A 52 -23.52 -13.68 15.33
N LEU A 53 -23.92 -14.56 14.40
CA LEU A 53 -23.00 -15.22 13.48
C LEU A 53 -22.46 -14.22 12.44
N TYR A 54 -23.34 -13.36 11.91
CA TYR A 54 -22.98 -12.31 10.96
C TYR A 54 -22.04 -11.27 11.56
N SER A 55 -22.30 -10.79 12.79
CA SER A 55 -21.41 -9.82 13.45
C SER A 55 -20.01 -10.39 13.71
N HIS A 56 -19.89 -11.67 14.07
CA HIS A 56 -18.60 -12.35 14.19
C HIS A 56 -17.85 -12.46 12.85
N LEU A 57 -18.54 -12.83 11.78
CA LEU A 57 -17.95 -12.97 10.43
C LEU A 57 -17.55 -11.62 9.81
N VAL A 58 -18.39 -10.59 9.96
CA VAL A 58 -18.10 -9.24 9.51
C VAL A 58 -16.89 -8.70 10.26
N ARG A 59 -16.84 -8.85 11.58
CA ARG A 59 -15.68 -8.45 12.39
C ARG A 59 -14.40 -9.15 11.97
N SER A 60 -14.42 -10.47 11.77
CA SER A 60 -13.25 -11.19 11.28
C SER A 60 -12.82 -10.69 9.89
N SER A 61 -13.76 -10.44 8.98
CA SER A 61 -13.44 -9.90 7.65
C SER A 61 -12.90 -8.48 7.69
N MET A 62 -13.38 -7.65 8.63
CA MET A 62 -12.88 -6.29 8.85
C MET A 62 -11.48 -6.31 9.42
N GLN A 63 -11.16 -7.21 10.35
CA GLN A 63 -9.79 -7.37 10.86
C GLN A 63 -8.79 -7.72 9.76
N PHE A 64 -9.18 -8.54 8.77
CA PHE A 64 -8.31 -8.83 7.62
C PHE A 64 -8.08 -7.61 6.72
N ILE A 65 -9.13 -6.82 6.47
CA ILE A 65 -9.03 -5.58 5.68
C ILE A 65 -8.17 -4.55 6.44
N GLU A 66 -8.43 -4.38 7.72
CA GLU A 66 -7.70 -3.47 8.61
C GLU A 66 -6.22 -3.85 8.69
N ALA A 67 -5.90 -5.14 8.89
CA ALA A 67 -4.51 -5.60 8.89
C ALA A 67 -3.80 -5.32 7.55
N HIS A 68 -4.48 -5.55 6.42
CA HIS A 68 -3.93 -5.28 5.09
C HIS A 68 -3.70 -3.77 4.85
N CYS A 69 -4.70 -2.95 5.16
CA CYS A 69 -4.60 -1.50 5.07
C CYS A 69 -3.50 -0.95 5.99
N ASN A 70 -3.41 -1.45 7.23
CA ASN A 70 -2.39 -1.02 8.20
C ASN A 70 -0.97 -1.35 7.72
N THR A 71 -0.76 -2.53 7.13
CA THR A 71 0.56 -2.86 6.53
C THR A 71 0.92 -1.90 5.39
N THR A 72 -0.02 -1.64 4.48
CA THR A 72 0.20 -0.73 3.35
C THR A 72 0.43 0.71 3.81
N LEU A 73 -0.31 1.18 4.82
CA LEU A 73 -0.16 2.51 5.39
C LEU A 73 1.19 2.65 6.10
N SER A 74 1.60 1.65 6.88
CA SER A 74 2.93 1.63 7.52
C SER A 74 4.06 1.73 6.50
N ASP A 75 3.96 0.98 5.39
CA ASP A 75 4.96 1.00 4.32
C ASP A 75 5.02 2.38 3.62
N LEU A 76 3.85 2.97 3.33
CA LEU A 76 3.76 4.32 2.76
C LEU A 76 4.34 5.38 3.71
N ASN A 77 4.07 5.26 5.01
CA ASN A 77 4.56 6.20 6.01
C ASN A 77 6.10 6.09 6.20
N ALA A 78 6.65 4.88 6.09
CA ALA A 78 8.09 4.67 6.09
C ALA A 78 8.75 5.31 4.86
N GLN A 79 8.18 5.13 3.66
CA GLN A 79 8.66 5.78 2.44
C GLN A 79 8.59 7.31 2.53
N LEU A 80 7.49 7.85 3.05
CA LEU A 80 7.32 9.29 3.22
C LEU A 80 8.34 9.88 4.20
N THR A 81 8.61 9.17 5.29
CA THR A 81 9.66 9.54 6.26
C THR A 81 11.04 9.56 5.59
N GLN A 82 11.35 8.55 4.77
CA GLN A 82 12.61 8.51 4.02
C GLN A 82 12.73 9.69 3.06
N MET A 83 11.68 10.00 2.29
CA MET A 83 11.68 11.12 1.35
C MET A 83 11.89 12.47 2.05
N ASN A 84 11.25 12.69 3.20
CA ASN A 84 11.43 13.91 3.97
C ASN A 84 12.87 14.09 4.44
N ASN A 85 13.49 13.02 4.94
CA ASN A 85 14.90 13.05 5.34
C ASN A 85 15.82 13.37 4.16
N THR A 86 15.56 12.79 2.99
CA THR A 86 16.30 13.10 1.75
C THR A 86 16.13 14.56 1.36
N LEU A 87 14.90 15.07 1.38
CA LEU A 87 14.60 16.46 1.05
C LEU A 87 15.32 17.44 1.98
N ASP A 88 15.37 17.15 3.28
CA ASP A 88 16.06 18.01 4.24
C ASP A 88 17.58 17.99 4.06
N ASN A 89 18.15 16.85 3.64
CA ASN A 89 19.56 16.80 3.26
C ASN A 89 19.84 17.63 2.00
N GLU A 90 18.98 17.58 1.00
CA GLU A 90 19.13 18.39 -0.21
C GLU A 90 18.99 19.89 0.07
N LYS A 91 18.08 20.30 0.97
CA LYS A 91 17.98 21.70 1.42
C LYS A 91 19.28 22.18 2.06
N LYS A 92 19.87 21.39 2.97
CA LYS A 92 21.16 21.73 3.60
C LYS A 92 22.28 21.89 2.57
N ARG A 93 22.36 20.98 1.59
CA ARG A 93 23.31 21.10 0.48
C ARG A 93 23.07 22.37 -0.36
N GLY A 94 21.81 22.72 -0.59
CA GLY A 94 21.42 23.96 -1.27
C GLY A 94 21.89 25.21 -0.53
N ASP A 95 21.74 25.25 0.79
CA ASP A 95 22.20 26.35 1.64
C ASP A 95 23.73 26.50 1.62
N GLU A 96 24.47 25.38 1.71
CA GLU A 96 25.93 25.36 1.59
C GLU A 96 26.41 25.89 0.23
N LEU A 97 25.76 25.44 -0.86
CA LEU A 97 26.04 25.94 -2.22
C LEU A 97 25.74 27.43 -2.38
N SER A 98 24.68 27.92 -1.73
CA SER A 98 24.33 29.35 -1.71
C SER A 98 25.42 30.18 -1.03
N LEU A 99 25.91 29.72 0.12
CA LEU A 99 27.01 30.36 0.84
C LEU A 99 28.30 30.39 0.02
N LEU A 100 28.66 29.28 -0.61
CA LEU A 100 29.85 29.20 -1.47
C LEU A 100 29.75 30.17 -2.66
N ARG A 101 28.59 30.21 -3.35
CA ARG A 101 28.35 31.16 -4.45
C ARG A 101 28.46 32.62 -4.00
N LYS A 102 28.03 32.95 -2.79
CA LYS A 102 28.17 34.32 -2.23
C LYS A 102 29.64 34.65 -1.98
N ALA A 103 30.40 33.72 -1.40
CA ALA A 103 31.84 33.88 -1.16
C ALA A 103 32.65 34.07 -2.46
N THR A 104 32.43 33.22 -3.47
CA THR A 104 33.11 33.32 -4.77
C THR A 104 32.83 34.66 -5.46
N ARG A 105 31.59 35.16 -5.37
CA ARG A 105 31.20 36.44 -5.99
C ARG A 105 31.91 37.64 -5.35
N LEU A 106 32.14 37.60 -4.04
CA LEU A 106 32.91 38.62 -3.33
C LEU A 106 34.40 38.60 -3.71
N SER A 107 35.03 37.41 -3.77
CA SER A 107 36.44 37.29 -4.16
C SER A 107 36.70 37.74 -5.60
N PHE A 108 35.83 37.35 -6.55
CA PHE A 108 35.95 37.82 -7.93
C PHE A 108 35.65 39.31 -8.09
N GLY A 109 34.64 39.84 -7.40
CA GLY A 109 34.35 41.28 -7.41
C GLY A 109 35.52 42.11 -6.89
N GLY A 110 36.18 41.66 -5.82
CA GLY A 110 37.38 42.31 -5.29
C GLY A 110 38.58 42.28 -6.26
N LEU A 111 38.78 41.16 -6.97
CA LEU A 111 39.84 41.04 -7.98
C LEU A 111 39.61 41.93 -9.19
N VAL A 112 38.35 42.05 -9.67
CA VAL A 112 38.01 42.95 -10.79
C VAL A 112 38.22 44.42 -10.41
N GLN A 113 37.94 44.82 -9.17
CA GLN A 113 38.14 46.18 -8.69
C GLN A 113 39.63 46.57 -8.53
N LEU A 114 40.51 45.60 -8.26
CA LEU A 114 41.96 45.82 -8.09
C LEU A 114 42.72 45.87 -9.42
N MET A 115 42.11 45.40 -10.50
CA MET A 115 42.72 45.32 -11.83
C MET A 115 42.33 46.49 -12.76
N GLY A 116 41.55 47.46 -12.29
CA GLY A 116 41.20 48.70 -13.01
C GLY A 116 41.75 49.93 -12.31
#